data_AF-E2C6L5-F1
#
_entry.id   AF-E2C6L5-F1
#
_cell.length_a   1.000
_cell.length_b   1.000
_cell.length_c   1.000
_cell.angle_alpha   90.00
_cell.angle_beta   90.00
_cell.angle_gamma   90.00
#
_symmetry.space_group_name_H-M   'P 1'
#
loop_
_entity.id
_entity.type
_entity.pdbx_description
1 polymer ?
#
loop_
_entity_poly.entity_id
_entity_poly.type
_entity_poly.pdbx_seq_one_letter_code
_entity_poly.pdbx_strand_id
1 'polypeptide(L)'
;MALFVNQGILVTWSQRSGRYEYNIVAVVLLTEVLKLFISIILYCKDNSIFTLFKEIRTNKKVLLLYMIPSLLYCLYNNLAFVNLARFDPTTYYVLLQLRVVFTGVVFQVIFNKKLSAIQWFSLVLLTVGCMVKHFDISVFNTEFHVDSSLLLVLVQTICSCLAGVYNEYLLKQQGADINIFVQNVFMYIDSIFCNIVVIIALSIFQNCFNNIFSNVDISAFVQPIVILIMLNNAFIGIITSFFLKNLNSILKTFASAMELIFTALLCWLIFNIPININTVISIAMVSFAVVLYSRNPVQNTQPRDKESKSLLV
;
A
#
# COMPACT_ATOMS: atom_id res chain seq x y z
N MET A 1 -9.57 -0.73 9.38
CA MET A 1 -10.29 0.53 9.10
C MET A 1 -9.84 1.66 9.99
N ALA A 2 -10.06 1.62 11.32
CA ALA A 2 -9.76 2.74 12.22
C ALA A 2 -8.33 3.31 12.07
N LEU A 3 -7.30 2.46 12.02
CA LEU A 3 -5.91 2.92 11.85
C LEU A 3 -5.69 3.67 10.53
N PHE A 4 -6.29 3.20 9.43
CA PHE A 4 -6.13 3.85 8.13
C PHE A 4 -6.87 5.20 8.07
N VAL A 5 -8.09 5.26 8.63
CA VAL A 5 -8.83 6.52 8.80
C VAL A 5 -8.02 7.52 9.65
N ASN A 6 -7.50 7.05 10.78
CA ASN A 6 -6.65 7.85 11.66
C ASN A 6 -5.40 8.35 10.94
N GLN A 7 -4.80 7.55 10.05
CA GLN A 7 -3.63 7.96 9.28
C GLN A 7 -3.92 9.19 8.42
N GLY A 8 -5.05 9.17 7.69
CA GLY A 8 -5.46 10.30 6.86
C GLY A 8 -5.61 11.58 7.69
N ILE A 9 -6.33 11.47 8.82
CA ILE A 9 -6.57 12.60 9.73
C ILE A 9 -5.26 13.14 10.32
N LEU A 10 -4.39 12.25 10.81
CA LEU A 10 -3.12 12.63 11.43
C LEU A 10 -2.17 13.32 10.45
N VAL A 11 -2.10 12.83 9.21
CA VAL A 11 -1.28 13.45 8.15
C VAL A 11 -1.84 14.82 7.76
N THR A 12 -3.17 14.96 7.67
CA THR A 12 -3.75 16.29 7.41
C THR A 12 -3.52 17.25 8.57
N TRP A 13 -3.53 16.75 9.80
CA TRP A 13 -3.30 17.57 10.99
C TRP A 13 -1.82 17.95 11.18
N SER A 14 -0.88 17.15 10.66
CA SER A 14 0.56 17.47 10.71
C SER A 14 0.99 18.54 9.71
N GLN A 15 0.15 18.88 8.73
CA GLN A 15 0.45 19.93 7.78
C GLN A 15 0.24 21.31 8.43
N ARG A 16 1.29 22.13 8.44
CA ARG A 16 1.19 23.57 8.77
C ARG A 16 1.29 24.37 7.48
N SER A 17 0.23 25.12 7.16
CA SER A 17 0.18 25.99 5.96
C SER A 17 0.47 25.26 4.63
N GLY A 18 0.07 23.99 4.51
CA GLY A 18 0.22 23.19 3.29
C GLY A 18 1.65 22.71 2.99
N ARG A 19 2.60 22.87 3.92
CA ARG A 19 3.98 22.34 3.81
C ARG A 19 4.30 21.41 4.98
N TYR A 20 5.13 20.41 4.72
CA TYR A 20 5.68 19.54 5.76
C TYR A 20 6.95 20.15 6.31
N GLU A 21 7.02 20.36 7.63
CA GLU A 21 8.21 20.85 8.34
C GLU A 21 9.28 19.75 8.51
N TYR A 22 9.04 18.54 7.99
CA TYR A 22 9.92 17.39 8.12
C TYR A 22 10.23 16.74 6.78
N ASN A 23 11.42 16.14 6.66
CA ASN A 23 11.82 15.40 5.47
C ASN A 23 11.03 14.08 5.37
N ILE A 24 10.11 14.02 4.39
CA ILE A 24 9.20 12.88 4.19
C ILE A 24 9.97 11.60 3.87
N VAL A 25 11.08 11.69 3.13
CA VAL A 25 11.92 10.52 2.77
C VAL A 25 12.52 9.89 4.03
N ALA A 26 12.99 10.73 4.95
CA ALA A 26 13.55 10.27 6.22
C ALA A 26 12.48 9.66 7.14
N VAL A 27 11.27 10.24 7.20
CA VAL A 27 10.14 9.67 7.96
C VAL A 27 9.73 8.31 7.41
N VAL A 28 9.70 8.14 6.08
CA VAL A 28 9.40 6.84 5.45
C VAL A 28 10.46 5.80 5.83
N LEU A 29 11.75 6.15 5.72
CA LEU A 29 12.85 5.25 6.10
C LEU A 29 12.78 4.87 7.60
N LEU A 30 12.56 5.84 8.49
CA LEU A 30 12.45 5.60 9.93
C LEU A 30 11.21 4.76 10.27
N THR A 31 10.12 4.91 9.52
CA THR A 31 8.93 4.07 9.66
C THR A 31 9.21 2.60 9.30
N GLU A 32 10.02 2.34 8.26
CA GLU A 32 10.43 0.98 7.89
C GLU A 32 11.35 0.36 8.95
N VAL A 33 12.27 1.14 9.51
CA VAL A 33 13.10 0.73 10.66
C VAL A 33 12.23 0.40 11.88
N LEU A 34 11.22 1.22 12.17
CA LEU A 34 10.29 0.99 13.27
C LEU A 34 9.44 -0.28 13.05
N LYS A 35 8.97 -0.54 11.82
CA LYS A 35 8.27 -1.79 11.45
C LYS A 35 9.17 -3.02 11.63
N LEU A 36 10.44 -2.91 11.28
CA LEU A 36 11.43 -3.97 11.49
C LEU A 36 11.57 -4.28 12.98
N PHE A 37 11.76 -3.27 13.82
CA PHE A 37 11.85 -3.45 15.27
C PHE A 37 10.59 -4.09 15.86
N ILE A 38 9.40 -3.58 15.51
CA ILE A 38 8.14 -4.16 16.01
C ILE A 38 8.00 -5.61 15.56
N SER A 39 8.36 -5.95 14.33
CA SER A 39 8.25 -7.33 13.82
C SER A 39 9.21 -8.28 14.53
N ILE A 40 10.43 -7.82 14.84
CA ILE A 40 11.39 -8.59 15.65
C ILE A 40 10.85 -8.79 17.07
N ILE A 41 10.32 -7.74 17.71
CA ILE A 41 9.75 -7.83 19.06
C ILE A 41 8.58 -8.82 19.10
N LEU A 42 7.66 -8.74 18.12
CA LEU A 42 6.52 -9.64 18.03
C LEU A 42 6.94 -11.09 17.78
N TYR A 43 7.97 -11.33 16.97
CA TYR A 43 8.54 -12.67 16.80
C TYR A 43 9.22 -13.18 18.09
N CYS A 44 9.97 -12.31 18.77
CA CYS A 44 10.71 -12.64 19.98
C CYS A 44 9.80 -12.93 21.19
N LYS A 45 8.50 -12.62 21.09
CA LYS A 45 7.52 -12.97 22.12
C LYS A 45 7.35 -14.49 22.26
N ASP A 46 7.34 -15.20 21.13
CA ASP A 46 7.06 -16.63 21.09
C ASP A 46 8.34 -17.46 20.82
N ASN A 47 9.40 -16.83 20.33
CA ASN A 47 10.65 -17.48 19.91
C ASN A 47 11.89 -16.71 20.36
N SER A 48 13.07 -17.33 20.36
CA SER A 48 14.32 -16.62 20.68
C SER A 48 14.91 -15.90 19.47
N ILE A 49 15.66 -14.81 19.69
CA ILE A 49 16.27 -14.04 18.59
C ILE A 49 17.27 -14.87 17.76
N PHE A 50 17.91 -15.88 18.37
CA PHE A 50 18.79 -16.80 17.65
C PHE A 50 18.04 -17.65 16.61
N THR A 51 16.79 -18.03 16.90
CA THR A 51 15.95 -18.72 15.91
C THR A 51 15.61 -17.83 14.73
N LEU A 52 15.39 -16.53 14.95
CA LEU A 52 15.15 -15.56 13.87
C LEU A 52 16.35 -15.49 12.92
N PHE A 53 17.58 -15.38 13.45
CA PHE A 53 18.78 -15.40 12.62
C PHE A 53 18.96 -16.73 11.87
N LYS A 54 18.59 -17.85 12.50
CA LYS A 54 18.59 -19.15 11.84
C LYS A 54 17.57 -19.20 10.70
N GLU A 55 16.35 -18.71 10.91
CA GLU A 55 15.31 -18.65 9.86
C GLU A 55 15.71 -17.72 8.70
N ILE A 56 16.29 -16.56 8.98
CA ILE A 56 16.85 -15.66 7.94
C ILE A 56 17.91 -16.40 7.12
N ARG A 57 18.82 -17.13 7.80
CA ARG A 57 19.91 -17.85 7.13
C ARG A 57 19.43 -19.04 6.31
N THR A 58 18.42 -19.75 6.79
CA THR A 58 17.83 -20.90 6.10
C THR A 58 17.01 -20.44 4.89
N ASN A 59 16.19 -19.39 5.06
CA ASN A 59 15.24 -18.92 4.06
C ASN A 59 15.78 -17.77 3.20
N LYS A 60 17.10 -17.72 2.95
CA LYS A 60 17.75 -16.67 2.14
C LYS A 60 17.15 -16.51 0.75
N LYS A 61 16.66 -17.59 0.14
CA LYS A 61 15.99 -17.54 -1.16
C LYS A 61 14.71 -16.70 -1.08
N VAL A 62 13.90 -16.91 -0.04
CA VAL A 62 12.66 -16.15 0.17
C VAL A 62 12.99 -14.69 0.51
N LEU A 63 14.00 -14.45 1.33
CA LEU A 63 14.55 -13.10 1.56
C LEU A 63 14.87 -12.41 0.22
N LEU A 64 15.67 -13.02 -0.67
CA LEU A 64 15.99 -12.42 -1.96
C LEU A 64 14.76 -12.18 -2.86
N LEU A 65 13.70 -12.99 -2.74
CA LEU A 65 12.45 -12.76 -3.48
C LEU A 65 11.69 -11.52 -2.97
N TYR A 66 11.81 -11.18 -1.69
CA TYR A 66 11.23 -9.98 -1.09
C TYR A 66 11.90 -8.67 -1.58
N MET A 67 13.08 -8.76 -2.20
CA MET A 67 13.71 -7.62 -2.88
C MET A 67 12.83 -7.05 -4.00
N ILE A 68 12.10 -7.90 -4.74
CA ILE A 68 11.23 -7.47 -5.85
C ILE A 68 10.10 -6.54 -5.37
N PRO A 69 9.25 -6.93 -4.41
CA PRO A 69 8.19 -6.04 -3.93
C PRO A 69 8.77 -4.80 -3.22
N SER A 70 9.89 -4.94 -2.49
CA SER A 70 10.55 -3.81 -1.84
C SER A 70 11.05 -2.75 -2.84
N LEU A 71 11.68 -3.17 -3.93
CA LEU A 71 12.10 -2.28 -5.00
C LEU A 71 10.91 -1.60 -5.68
N LEU A 72 9.84 -2.35 -5.98
CA LEU A 72 8.63 -1.80 -6.59
C LEU A 72 7.92 -0.79 -5.68
N TYR A 73 7.87 -1.04 -4.37
CA TYR A 73 7.34 -0.08 -3.39
C TYR A 73 8.22 1.17 -3.29
N CYS A 74 9.55 1.00 -3.29
CA CYS A 74 10.49 2.12 -3.29
C CYS A 74 10.31 2.99 -4.54
N LEU A 75 10.22 2.37 -5.71
CA LEU A 75 9.98 3.06 -6.98
C LEU A 75 8.60 3.76 -6.97
N TYR A 76 7.54 3.10 -6.51
CA TYR A 76 6.21 3.71 -6.32
C TYR A 76 6.27 4.98 -5.46
N ASN A 77 6.96 4.94 -4.32
CA ASN A 77 7.07 6.08 -3.42
C ASN A 77 7.78 7.27 -4.08
N ASN A 78 8.88 7.01 -4.80
CA ASN A 78 9.63 8.06 -5.50
C ASN A 78 8.81 8.68 -6.66
N LEU A 79 8.15 7.84 -7.47
CA LEU A 79 7.26 8.32 -8.53
C LEU A 79 6.07 9.11 -8.00
N ALA A 80 5.55 8.77 -6.81
CA ALA A 80 4.47 9.53 -6.18
C ALA A 80 4.86 10.99 -5.96
N PHE A 81 6.08 11.27 -5.49
CA PHE A 81 6.56 12.65 -5.33
C PHE A 81 6.69 13.38 -6.67
N VAL A 82 7.25 12.71 -7.68
CA VAL A 82 7.39 13.29 -9.03
C VAL A 82 6.03 13.62 -9.64
N ASN A 83 5.05 12.73 -9.48
CA ASN A 83 3.73 12.89 -10.07
C ASN A 83 2.87 13.92 -9.30
N LEU A 84 2.97 13.97 -7.96
CA LEU A 84 2.32 15.01 -7.16
C LEU A 84 2.81 16.42 -7.47
N ALA A 85 4.05 16.57 -7.96
CA ALA A 85 4.59 17.86 -8.39
C ALA A 85 4.15 18.27 -9.81
N ARG A 86 3.62 17.33 -10.60
CA ARG A 86 3.24 17.55 -12.01
C ARG A 86 1.73 17.61 -12.23
N PHE A 87 0.96 16.87 -11.45
CA PHE A 87 -0.49 16.82 -11.55
C PHE A 87 -1.14 17.64 -10.44
N ASP A 88 -2.30 18.22 -10.75
CA ASP A 88 -3.17 18.71 -9.71
C ASP A 88 -3.65 17.53 -8.82
N PRO A 89 -3.89 17.76 -7.51
CA PRO A 89 -4.27 16.68 -6.60
C PRO A 89 -5.50 15.91 -7.06
N THR A 90 -6.50 16.59 -7.63
CA THR A 90 -7.77 16.00 -8.05
C THR A 90 -7.56 14.98 -9.17
N THR A 91 -6.90 15.38 -10.27
CA THR A 91 -6.55 14.49 -11.38
C THR A 91 -5.65 13.34 -10.92
N TYR A 92 -4.65 13.61 -10.08
CA TYR A 92 -3.77 12.59 -9.53
C TYR A 92 -4.53 11.49 -8.78
N TYR A 93 -5.44 11.86 -7.86
CA TYR A 93 -6.22 10.89 -7.10
C TYR A 93 -7.23 10.12 -7.96
N VAL A 94 -7.80 10.74 -9.01
CA VAL A 94 -8.64 10.04 -9.99
C VAL A 94 -7.82 8.98 -10.72
N LEU A 95 -6.67 9.34 -11.31
CA LEU A 95 -5.81 8.40 -12.04
C LEU A 95 -5.34 7.23 -11.16
N LEU A 96 -5.04 7.48 -9.89
CA LEU A 96 -4.64 6.44 -8.94
C LEU A 96 -5.73 5.40 -8.65
N GLN A 97 -7.01 5.66 -8.95
CA GLN A 97 -8.07 4.67 -8.77
C GLN A 97 -7.99 3.52 -9.78
N LEU A 98 -7.30 3.71 -10.92
CA LEU A 98 -7.03 2.63 -11.89
C LEU A 98 -6.28 1.45 -11.24
N ARG A 99 -5.62 1.68 -10.10
CA ARG A 99 -5.01 0.65 -9.26
C ARG A 99 -5.97 -0.49 -8.92
N VAL A 100 -7.25 -0.22 -8.74
CA VAL A 100 -8.25 -1.26 -8.43
C VAL A 100 -8.33 -2.28 -9.56
N VAL A 101 -8.50 -1.80 -10.80
CA VAL A 101 -8.54 -2.62 -12.02
C VAL A 101 -7.20 -3.34 -12.24
N PHE A 102 -6.08 -2.62 -12.13
CA PHE A 102 -4.75 -3.20 -12.30
C PHE A 102 -4.44 -4.26 -11.24
N THR A 103 -4.89 -4.09 -9.99
CA THR A 103 -4.77 -5.13 -8.96
C THR A 103 -5.50 -6.39 -9.39
N GLY A 104 -6.71 -6.26 -9.98
CA GLY A 104 -7.44 -7.38 -10.56
C GLY A 104 -6.66 -8.10 -11.67
N VAL A 105 -6.12 -7.35 -12.65
CA VAL A 105 -5.31 -7.93 -13.75
C VAL A 105 -4.07 -8.64 -13.21
N VAL A 106 -3.28 -7.95 -12.39
CA VAL A 106 -2.05 -8.48 -11.82
C VAL A 106 -2.33 -9.71 -10.96
N PHE A 107 -3.43 -9.72 -10.22
CA PHE A 107 -3.87 -10.86 -9.45
C PHE A 107 -4.16 -12.09 -10.32
N GLN A 108 -4.84 -11.91 -11.47
CA GLN A 108 -5.07 -13.02 -12.39
C GLN A 108 -3.78 -13.62 -12.93
N VAL A 109 -2.81 -12.75 -13.28
CA VAL A 109 -1.51 -13.16 -13.82
C VAL A 109 -0.67 -13.87 -12.77
N ILE A 110 -0.54 -13.32 -11.57
CA ILE A 110 0.34 -13.87 -10.52
C ILE A 110 -0.25 -15.15 -9.91
N PHE A 111 -1.56 -15.19 -9.65
CA PHE A 111 -2.21 -16.36 -9.06
C PHE A 111 -2.71 -17.38 -10.11
N ASN A 112 -2.55 -17.09 -11.41
CA ASN A 112 -3.09 -17.90 -12.52
C ASN A 112 -4.59 -18.24 -12.34
N LYS A 113 -5.38 -17.28 -11.85
CA LYS A 113 -6.83 -17.44 -11.64
C LYS A 113 -7.61 -16.52 -12.56
N LYS A 114 -8.74 -16.99 -13.08
CA LYS A 114 -9.69 -16.15 -13.84
C LYS A 114 -10.75 -15.59 -12.90
N LEU A 115 -11.06 -14.31 -13.08
CA LEU A 115 -12.12 -13.60 -12.36
C LEU A 115 -13.42 -13.72 -13.16
N SER A 116 -14.54 -13.87 -12.46
CA SER A 116 -15.86 -13.91 -13.09
C SER A 116 -16.25 -12.53 -13.64
N ALA A 117 -17.20 -12.49 -14.58
CA ALA A 117 -17.72 -11.23 -15.11
C ALA A 117 -18.32 -10.33 -14.01
N ILE A 118 -18.95 -10.93 -12.99
CA ILE A 118 -19.51 -10.22 -11.84
C ILE A 118 -18.39 -9.61 -10.98
N GLN A 119 -17.30 -10.35 -10.75
CA GLN A 119 -16.14 -9.83 -10.03
C GLN A 119 -15.49 -8.66 -10.80
N TRP A 120 -15.32 -8.80 -12.11
CA TRP A 120 -14.82 -7.71 -12.95
C TRP A 120 -15.72 -6.48 -12.92
N PHE A 121 -17.03 -6.68 -13.09
CA PHE A 121 -17.99 -5.59 -13.01
C PHE A 121 -17.95 -4.89 -11.65
N SER A 122 -17.84 -5.64 -10.54
CA SER A 122 -17.70 -5.06 -9.21
C SER A 122 -16.40 -4.24 -9.05
N LEU A 123 -15.28 -4.66 -9.65
CA LEU A 123 -14.02 -3.91 -9.62
C LEU A 123 -14.11 -2.61 -10.42
N VAL A 124 -14.70 -2.67 -11.62
CA VAL A 124 -14.89 -1.48 -12.47
C VAL A 124 -15.83 -0.50 -11.79
N LEU A 125 -16.94 -0.99 -11.23
CA LEU A 125 -17.89 -0.18 -10.48
C LEU A 125 -17.25 0.47 -9.25
N LEU A 126 -16.41 -0.27 -8.50
CA LEU A 126 -15.65 0.27 -7.38
C LEU A 126 -14.71 1.40 -7.83
N THR A 127 -14.02 1.19 -8.95
CA THR A 127 -13.10 2.17 -9.55
C THR A 127 -13.83 3.46 -9.89
N VAL A 128 -14.94 3.38 -10.64
CA VAL A 128 -15.75 4.54 -11.00
C VAL A 128 -16.32 5.22 -9.75
N GLY A 129 -16.83 4.45 -8.79
CA GLY A 129 -17.35 4.98 -7.52
C GLY A 129 -16.30 5.80 -6.76
N CYS A 130 -15.06 5.32 -6.68
CA CYS A 130 -13.97 6.07 -6.06
C CYS A 130 -13.56 7.31 -6.87
N MET A 131 -13.57 7.24 -8.21
CA MET A 131 -13.26 8.39 -9.06
C MET A 131 -14.30 9.51 -8.93
N VAL A 132 -15.60 9.17 -8.88
CA VAL A 132 -16.70 10.14 -8.75
C VAL A 132 -16.53 11.04 -7.52
N LYS A 133 -15.97 10.52 -6.42
CA LYS A 133 -15.67 11.32 -5.21
C LYS A 133 -14.73 12.48 -5.49
N HIS A 134 -13.73 12.25 -6.33
CA HIS A 134 -12.70 13.22 -6.71
C HIS A 134 -13.04 13.92 -8.03
N PHE A 135 -14.26 13.78 -8.52
CA PHE A 135 -14.60 14.30 -9.83
C PHE A 135 -15.06 15.75 -9.70
N ASP A 136 -14.26 16.67 -10.23
CA ASP A 136 -14.59 18.09 -10.39
C ASP A 136 -14.77 18.43 -11.87
N ILE A 137 -15.63 19.42 -12.17
CA ILE A 137 -15.94 19.87 -13.55
C ILE A 137 -14.67 20.28 -14.31
N SER A 138 -13.62 20.72 -13.60
CA SER A 138 -12.31 21.04 -14.18
C SER A 138 -11.65 19.86 -14.90
N VAL A 139 -11.91 18.61 -14.50
CA VAL A 139 -11.35 17.41 -15.11
C VAL A 139 -11.93 17.14 -16.51
N PHE A 140 -13.14 17.64 -16.82
CA PHE A 140 -13.68 17.54 -18.19
C PHE A 140 -12.98 18.47 -19.18
N ASN A 141 -12.42 19.58 -18.68
CA ASN A 141 -11.74 20.56 -19.51
C ASN A 141 -10.23 20.27 -19.67
N THR A 142 -9.70 19.26 -18.97
CA THR A 142 -8.32 18.82 -19.18
C THR A 142 -8.27 17.96 -20.43
N GLU A 143 -7.62 18.47 -21.49
CA GLU A 143 -7.24 17.65 -22.63
C GLU A 143 -6.27 16.57 -22.16
N PHE A 144 -6.69 15.31 -22.17
CA PHE A 144 -5.83 14.16 -21.87
C PHE A 144 -4.87 13.92 -23.05
N HIS A 145 -3.80 14.69 -23.11
CA HIS A 145 -2.67 14.38 -23.98
C HIS A 145 -1.90 13.20 -23.37
N VAL A 146 -1.55 12.21 -24.21
CA VAL A 146 -0.74 11.05 -23.80
C VAL A 146 0.71 11.52 -23.65
N ASP A 147 0.96 12.22 -22.56
CA ASP A 147 2.26 12.80 -22.24
C ASP A 147 3.09 11.85 -21.37
N SER A 148 4.40 12.11 -21.31
CA SER A 148 5.34 11.39 -20.45
C SER A 148 4.89 11.34 -18.98
N SER A 149 4.19 12.38 -18.50
CA SER A 149 3.63 12.45 -17.15
C SER A 149 2.53 11.41 -16.90
N LEU A 150 1.66 11.16 -17.88
CA LEU A 150 0.61 10.14 -17.76
C LEU A 150 1.21 8.73 -17.71
N LEU A 151 2.22 8.47 -18.54
CA LEU A 151 2.97 7.21 -18.51
C LEU A 151 3.60 6.97 -17.14
N LEU A 152 4.18 8.00 -16.51
CA LEU A 152 4.79 7.87 -15.18
C LEU A 152 3.77 7.54 -14.08
N VAL A 153 2.56 8.10 -14.13
CA VAL A 153 1.48 7.74 -13.20
C VAL A 153 1.00 6.30 -13.43
N LEU A 154 0.92 5.84 -14.68
CA LEU A 154 0.59 4.45 -14.99
C LEU A 154 1.65 3.49 -14.46
N VAL A 155 2.93 3.78 -14.70
CA VAL A 155 4.06 2.99 -14.17
C VAL A 155 4.00 2.95 -12.65
N GLN A 156 3.84 4.10 -11.99
CA GLN A 156 3.66 4.16 -10.53
C GLN A 156 2.54 3.22 -10.07
N THR A 157 1.38 3.30 -10.72
CA THR A 157 0.19 2.54 -10.34
C THR A 157 0.40 1.03 -10.52
N ILE A 158 1.01 0.62 -11.64
CA ILE A 158 1.35 -0.78 -11.93
C ILE A 158 2.35 -1.31 -10.90
N CYS A 159 3.38 -0.54 -10.54
CA CYS A 159 4.35 -0.93 -9.53
C CYS A 159 3.71 -1.14 -8.15
N SER A 160 2.76 -0.28 -7.75
CA SER A 160 1.98 -0.46 -6.52
C SER A 160 1.19 -1.78 -6.52
N CYS A 161 0.54 -2.10 -7.65
CA CYS A 161 -0.27 -3.32 -7.80
C CYS A 161 0.61 -4.58 -7.80
N LEU A 162 1.68 -4.58 -8.59
CA LEU A 162 2.65 -5.68 -8.66
C LEU A 162 3.26 -5.94 -7.29
N ALA A 163 3.72 -4.90 -6.58
CA ALA A 163 4.29 -5.06 -5.25
C ALA A 163 3.29 -5.68 -4.26
N GLY A 164 2.04 -5.19 -4.26
CA GLY A 164 1.00 -5.69 -3.36
C GLY A 164 0.60 -7.13 -3.59
N VAL A 165 0.31 -7.49 -4.85
CA VAL A 165 -0.12 -8.84 -5.20
C VAL A 165 1.05 -9.83 -5.11
N TYR A 166 2.27 -9.42 -5.47
CA TYR A 166 3.44 -10.27 -5.34
C TYR A 166 3.81 -10.50 -3.87
N ASN A 167 3.65 -9.49 -3.01
CA ASN A 167 3.79 -9.67 -1.57
C ASN A 167 2.78 -10.71 -1.03
N GLU A 168 1.51 -10.64 -1.46
CA GLU A 168 0.52 -11.69 -1.13
C GLU A 168 0.95 -13.08 -1.60
N TYR A 169 1.49 -13.17 -2.82
CA TYR A 169 1.99 -14.42 -3.38
C TYR A 169 3.13 -15.02 -2.55
N LEU A 170 4.10 -14.19 -2.12
CA LEU A 170 5.18 -14.63 -1.23
C LEU A 170 4.63 -15.08 0.12
N LEU A 171 3.72 -14.32 0.72
CA LEU A 171 3.09 -14.65 2.01
C LEU A 171 2.35 -15.99 1.97
N LYS A 172 1.72 -16.35 0.86
CA LYS A 172 0.85 -17.54 0.76
C LYS A 172 1.48 -18.75 0.13
N GLN A 173 2.43 -18.59 -0.80
CA GLN A 173 3.02 -19.71 -1.54
C GLN A 173 4.45 -19.96 -1.09
N GLN A 174 5.39 -19.09 -1.48
CA GLN A 174 6.83 -19.30 -1.24
C GLN A 174 7.20 -19.26 0.25
N GLY A 175 6.47 -18.49 1.05
CA GLY A 175 6.60 -18.41 2.50
C GLY A 175 5.42 -19.03 3.24
N ALA A 176 4.72 -20.02 2.67
CA ALA A 176 3.57 -20.63 3.35
C ALA A 176 3.93 -21.11 4.78
N ASP A 177 5.09 -21.75 4.91
CA ASP A 177 5.58 -22.41 6.13
C ASP A 177 6.42 -21.51 7.04
N ILE A 178 6.74 -20.29 6.60
CA ILE A 178 7.58 -19.36 7.36
C ILE A 178 6.69 -18.48 8.24
N ASN A 179 7.14 -18.21 9.46
CA ASN A 179 6.43 -17.28 10.35
C ASN A 179 6.23 -15.91 9.68
N ILE A 180 5.03 -15.36 9.78
CA ILE A 180 4.67 -14.08 9.15
C ILE A 180 5.56 -12.93 9.61
N PHE A 181 5.99 -12.92 10.87
CA PHE A 181 6.87 -11.88 11.38
C PHE A 181 8.27 -11.95 10.77
N VAL A 182 8.76 -13.16 10.46
CA VAL A 182 10.04 -13.35 9.77
C VAL A 182 9.95 -12.89 8.31
N GLN A 183 8.83 -13.17 7.65
CA GLN A 183 8.57 -12.64 6.30
C GLN A 183 8.47 -11.12 6.27
N ASN A 184 7.82 -10.52 7.26
CA ASN A 184 7.80 -9.07 7.44
C ASN A 184 9.22 -8.52 7.64
N VAL A 185 10.04 -9.20 8.46
CA VAL A 185 11.47 -8.84 8.64
C VAL A 185 12.22 -8.88 7.31
N PHE A 186 12.01 -9.90 6.48
CA PHE A 186 12.63 -9.97 5.14
C PHE A 186 12.27 -8.76 4.30
N MET A 187 10.97 -8.48 4.18
CA MET A 187 10.47 -7.34 3.41
C MET A 187 11.03 -6.01 3.91
N TYR A 188 11.07 -5.78 5.22
CA TYR A 188 11.54 -4.51 5.79
C TYR A 188 13.06 -4.35 5.67
N ILE A 189 13.84 -5.42 5.80
CA ILE A 189 15.30 -5.37 5.54
C ILE A 189 15.55 -4.95 4.09
N ASP A 190 14.89 -5.59 3.13
CA ASP A 190 15.04 -5.25 1.70
C ASP A 190 14.52 -3.84 1.39
N SER A 191 13.43 -3.40 2.02
CA SER A 191 12.88 -2.05 1.88
C SER A 191 13.86 -0.98 2.36
N ILE A 192 14.48 -1.17 3.54
CA ILE A 192 15.52 -0.27 4.06
C ILE A 192 16.71 -0.23 3.10
N PHE A 193 17.16 -1.39 2.63
CA PHE A 193 18.27 -1.48 1.67
C PHE A 193 17.95 -0.72 0.37
N CYS A 194 16.79 -0.95 -0.25
CA CYS A 194 16.37 -0.24 -1.46
C CYS A 194 16.32 1.28 -1.25
N ASN A 195 15.76 1.75 -0.14
CA ASN A 195 15.67 3.18 0.16
C ASN A 195 17.07 3.82 0.35
N ILE A 196 17.98 3.14 1.04
CA ILE A 196 19.37 3.62 1.19
C ILE A 196 20.06 3.71 -0.17
N VAL A 197 19.93 2.68 -1.01
CA VAL A 197 20.50 2.67 -2.36
C VAL A 197 19.98 3.83 -3.20
N VAL A 198 18.66 4.11 -3.15
CA VAL A 198 18.07 5.24 -3.87
C VAL A 198 18.58 6.58 -3.33
N ILE A 199 18.71 6.75 -2.02
CA ILE A 199 19.27 7.97 -1.42
C ILE A 199 20.72 8.19 -1.89
N ILE A 200 21.54 7.14 -1.91
CA ILE A 200 22.93 7.21 -2.39
C ILE A 200 22.98 7.51 -3.89
N ALA A 201 22.12 6.88 -4.70
CA ALA A 201 22.09 7.13 -6.14
C ALA A 201 21.70 8.58 -6.45
N LEU A 202 20.72 9.13 -5.74
CA LEU A 202 20.30 10.52 -5.86
C LEU A 202 21.38 11.49 -5.40
N SER A 203 22.08 11.17 -4.31
CA SER A 203 23.14 12.02 -3.77
C SER A 203 24.34 12.13 -4.71
N ILE A 204 24.69 11.03 -5.38
CA ILE A 204 25.70 10.99 -6.44
C ILE A 204 25.23 11.82 -7.64
N PHE A 205 23.99 11.61 -8.10
CA PHE A 205 23.47 12.33 -9.27
C PHE A 205 23.41 13.85 -9.07
N GLN A 206 23.08 14.30 -7.86
CA GLN A 206 22.95 15.73 -7.53
C GLN A 206 24.25 16.37 -7.03
N ASN A 207 25.37 15.63 -6.93
CA ASN A 207 26.63 16.09 -6.32
C ASN A 207 26.44 16.71 -4.90
N CYS A 208 25.40 16.30 -4.18
CA CYS A 208 24.96 16.92 -2.92
C CYS A 208 24.96 15.92 -1.76
N PHE A 209 26.05 15.17 -1.60
CA PHE A 209 26.16 14.14 -0.56
C PHE A 209 25.97 14.71 0.86
N ASN A 210 26.50 15.91 1.11
CA ASN A 210 26.46 16.52 2.43
C ASN A 210 25.09 17.10 2.79
N ASN A 211 24.29 17.59 1.83
CA ASN A 211 23.05 18.33 2.10
C ASN A 211 21.81 17.45 2.43
N ILE A 212 21.83 16.16 2.07
CA ILE A 212 20.65 15.29 2.25
C ILE A 212 20.45 14.89 3.71
N PHE A 213 21.55 14.66 4.45
CA PHE A 213 21.50 14.29 5.87
C PHE A 213 21.84 15.43 6.82
N SER A 214 22.53 16.49 6.37
CA SER A 214 22.90 17.63 7.25
C SER A 214 21.71 18.53 7.61
N ASN A 215 20.71 18.64 6.73
CA ASN A 215 19.49 19.43 6.96
C ASN A 215 18.37 18.61 7.61
N VAL A 216 18.69 17.45 8.14
CA VAL A 216 17.71 16.62 8.84
C VAL A 216 17.59 17.14 10.27
N ASP A 217 16.65 18.05 10.47
CA ASP A 217 16.28 18.52 11.81
C ASP A 217 15.76 17.35 12.64
N ILE A 218 16.64 16.79 13.48
CA ILE A 218 16.32 15.69 14.39
C ILE A 218 15.15 16.08 15.32
N SER A 219 15.03 17.38 15.63
CA SER A 219 13.92 17.96 16.40
C SER A 219 12.56 17.74 15.73
N ALA A 220 12.49 17.69 14.39
CA ALA A 220 11.25 17.45 13.66
C ALA A 220 10.75 16.01 13.83
N PHE A 221 11.64 15.04 14.08
CA PHE A 221 11.24 13.64 14.32
C PHE A 221 10.77 13.35 15.74
N VAL A 222 11.20 14.15 16.71
CA VAL A 222 10.79 14.01 18.12
C VAL A 222 9.41 14.62 18.36
N GLN A 223 8.86 15.36 17.38
CA GLN A 223 7.51 15.89 17.48
C GLN A 223 6.50 14.74 17.73
N PRO A 224 5.67 14.82 18.79
CA PRO A 224 4.73 13.75 19.15
C PRO A 224 3.82 13.33 18.00
N ILE A 225 3.44 14.28 17.13
CA ILE A 225 2.59 14.01 15.98
C ILE A 225 3.28 13.14 14.92
N VAL A 226 4.56 13.38 14.65
CA VAL A 226 5.35 12.59 13.68
C VAL A 226 5.57 11.19 14.21
N ILE A 227 5.87 11.05 15.51
CA ILE A 227 5.97 9.74 16.17
C ILE A 227 4.66 8.96 16.05
N LEU A 228 3.52 9.61 16.28
CA LEU A 228 2.21 8.98 16.20
C LEU A 228 1.87 8.54 14.76
N ILE A 229 2.21 9.36 13.76
CA ILE A 229 2.12 9.01 12.33
C ILE A 229 2.97 7.78 12.00
N MET A 230 4.22 7.74 12.46
CA MET A 230 5.12 6.59 12.22
C MET A 230 4.60 5.31 12.87
N LEU A 231 4.16 5.39 14.13
CA LEU A 231 3.58 4.25 14.85
C LEU A 231 2.33 3.73 14.15
N ASN A 232 1.41 4.62 13.76
CA ASN A 232 0.19 4.25 13.09
C ASN A 232 0.47 3.59 11.71
N ASN A 233 1.39 4.15 10.93
CA ASN A 233 1.85 3.53 9.68
C ASN A 233 2.49 2.16 9.88
N ALA A 234 3.24 1.97 10.97
CA ALA A 234 3.83 0.68 11.26
C ALA A 234 2.78 -0.38 11.60
N PHE A 235 1.79 -0.03 12.42
CA PHE A 235 0.65 -0.91 12.69
C PHE A 235 -0.14 -1.24 11.42
N ILE A 236 -0.37 -0.25 10.56
CA ILE A 236 -1.00 -0.46 9.25
C ILE A 236 -0.21 -1.47 8.41
N GLY A 237 1.11 -1.35 8.36
CA GLY A 237 1.98 -2.27 7.62
C GLY A 237 1.84 -3.71 8.12
N ILE A 238 1.97 -3.92 9.43
CA ILE A 238 1.89 -5.25 10.04
C ILE A 238 0.49 -5.86 9.84
N ILE A 239 -0.57 -5.11 10.11
CA ILE A 239 -1.96 -5.57 9.93
C ILE A 239 -2.24 -5.87 8.45
N THR A 240 -1.66 -5.10 7.53
CA THR A 240 -1.76 -5.38 6.09
C THR A 240 -1.17 -6.73 5.75
N SER A 241 -0.02 -7.12 6.31
CA SER A 241 0.56 -8.44 6.08
C SER A 241 -0.36 -9.55 6.60
N PHE A 242 -0.93 -9.40 7.80
CA PHE A 242 -1.91 -10.35 8.34
C PHE A 242 -3.17 -10.45 7.46
N PHE A 243 -3.67 -9.29 7.01
CA PHE A 243 -4.80 -9.21 6.10
C PHE A 243 -4.50 -9.98 4.81
N LEU A 244 -3.33 -9.76 4.20
CA LEU A 244 -2.93 -10.44 2.96
C LEU A 244 -2.63 -11.92 3.17
N LYS A 245 -2.19 -12.37 4.35
CA LYS A 245 -2.01 -13.80 4.63
C LYS A 245 -3.35 -14.55 4.64
N ASN A 246 -4.39 -13.94 5.22
CA ASN A 246 -5.69 -14.58 5.44
C ASN A 246 -6.72 -14.29 4.34
N LEU A 247 -6.66 -13.11 3.74
CA LEU A 247 -7.56 -12.59 2.72
C LEU A 247 -6.75 -12.25 1.48
N ASN A 248 -7.29 -11.51 0.51
CA ASN A 248 -6.64 -11.28 -0.78
C ASN A 248 -6.42 -9.80 -1.07
N SER A 249 -5.49 -9.49 -1.97
CA SER A 249 -5.19 -8.12 -2.42
C SER A 249 -6.40 -7.44 -3.04
N ILE A 250 -7.27 -8.19 -3.73
CA ILE A 250 -8.55 -7.67 -4.22
C ILE A 250 -9.46 -7.25 -3.06
N LEU A 251 -9.59 -8.08 -2.03
CA LEU A 251 -10.42 -7.70 -0.88
C LEU A 251 -9.82 -6.51 -0.11
N LYS A 252 -8.49 -6.35 -0.14
CA LYS A 252 -7.81 -5.17 0.39
C LYS A 252 -8.22 -3.90 -0.36
N THR A 253 -8.36 -3.93 -1.69
CA THR A 253 -8.82 -2.75 -2.44
C THR A 253 -10.26 -2.38 -2.11
N PHE A 254 -11.15 -3.36 -1.92
CA PHE A 254 -12.51 -3.11 -1.42
C PHE A 254 -12.51 -2.53 0.01
N ALA A 255 -11.64 -3.03 0.88
CA ALA A 255 -11.49 -2.50 2.23
C ALA A 255 -11.02 -1.03 2.21
N SER A 256 -9.99 -0.70 1.42
CA SER A 256 -9.53 0.68 1.27
C SER A 256 -10.60 1.60 0.68
N ALA A 257 -11.44 1.13 -0.25
CA ALA A 257 -12.56 1.92 -0.76
C ALA A 257 -13.63 2.18 0.30
N MET A 258 -13.98 1.18 1.12
CA MET A 258 -14.91 1.36 2.25
C MET A 258 -14.36 2.34 3.28
N GLU A 259 -13.05 2.30 3.55
CA GLU A 259 -12.39 3.24 4.44
C GLU A 259 -12.60 4.70 4.00
N LEU A 260 -12.49 4.99 2.71
CA LEU A 260 -12.72 6.33 2.15
C LEU A 260 -14.15 6.85 2.41
N ILE A 261 -15.14 5.96 2.51
CA ILE A 261 -16.52 6.30 2.90
C ILE A 261 -16.56 6.65 4.38
N PHE A 262 -16.02 5.79 5.24
CA PHE A 262 -16.02 6.04 6.68
C PHE A 262 -15.29 7.32 7.04
N THR A 263 -14.16 7.60 6.40
CA THR A 263 -13.44 8.87 6.57
C THR A 263 -14.32 10.06 6.17
N ALA A 264 -15.05 10.00 5.06
CA ALA A 264 -15.93 11.09 4.64
C ALA A 264 -17.07 11.34 5.65
N LEU A 265 -17.69 10.27 6.16
CA LEU A 265 -18.76 10.36 7.15
C LEU A 265 -18.26 10.90 8.50
N LEU A 266 -17.09 10.45 8.96
CA LEU A 266 -16.48 10.94 10.19
C LEU A 266 -16.04 12.41 10.05
N CYS A 267 -15.51 12.80 8.89
CA CYS A 267 -15.16 14.20 8.64
C CYS A 267 -16.37 15.13 8.65
N TRP A 268 -17.51 14.68 8.12
CA TRP A 268 -18.76 15.42 8.24
C TRP A 268 -19.21 15.55 9.70
N LEU A 269 -19.17 14.47 10.47
CA LEU A 269 -19.62 14.45 11.88
C LEU A 269 -18.72 15.29 12.80
N ILE A 270 -17.40 15.22 12.62
CA ILE A 270 -16.41 15.84 13.53
C ILE A 270 -16.07 17.27 13.12
N PHE A 271 -15.93 17.54 11.82
CA PHE A 271 -15.43 18.82 11.30
C PHE A 271 -16.50 19.64 10.57
N ASN A 272 -17.75 19.16 10.49
CA ASN A 272 -18.85 19.80 9.74
C ASN A 272 -18.50 20.09 8.27
N ILE A 273 -17.64 19.28 7.65
CA ILE A 273 -17.29 19.41 6.23
C ILE A 273 -18.49 18.96 5.38
N PRO A 274 -19.02 19.80 4.48
CA PRO A 274 -20.24 19.48 3.73
C PRO A 274 -20.06 18.24 2.83
N ILE A 275 -21.05 17.35 2.84
CA ILE A 275 -21.09 16.19 1.95
C ILE A 275 -21.70 16.62 0.61
N ASN A 276 -20.87 16.66 -0.43
CA ASN A 276 -21.32 16.97 -1.79
C ASN A 276 -22.12 15.81 -2.41
N ILE A 277 -22.93 16.12 -3.42
CA ILE A 277 -23.72 15.13 -4.19
C ILE A 277 -22.81 14.02 -4.76
N ASN A 278 -21.62 14.39 -5.27
CA ASN A 278 -20.63 13.46 -5.78
C ASN A 278 -20.19 12.43 -4.72
N THR A 279 -20.06 12.87 -3.46
CA THR A 279 -19.74 11.99 -2.35
C THR A 279 -20.88 11.02 -2.06
N VAL A 280 -22.15 11.47 -2.12
CA VAL A 280 -23.33 10.59 -1.94
C VAL A 280 -23.40 9.52 -3.03
N ILE A 281 -23.20 9.92 -4.30
CA ILE A 281 -23.19 8.98 -5.44
C ILE A 281 -22.02 7.98 -5.28
N SER A 282 -20.84 8.46 -4.90
CA SER A 282 -19.67 7.61 -4.64
C SER A 282 -19.94 6.56 -3.56
N ILE A 283 -20.54 6.96 -2.43
CA ILE A 283 -20.92 6.04 -1.35
C ILE A 283 -21.87 4.97 -1.88
N ALA A 284 -22.92 5.36 -2.59
CA ALA A 284 -23.90 4.40 -3.13
C ALA A 284 -23.25 3.39 -4.09
N MET A 285 -22.41 3.87 -5.01
CA MET A 285 -21.72 3.00 -5.98
C MET A 285 -20.73 2.04 -5.32
N VAL A 286 -19.90 2.54 -4.40
CA VAL A 286 -18.92 1.71 -3.66
C VAL A 286 -19.63 0.70 -2.78
N SER A 287 -20.71 1.08 -2.08
CA SER A 287 -21.52 0.14 -1.29
C SER A 287 -22.15 -0.94 -2.17
N PHE A 288 -22.70 -0.58 -3.34
CA PHE A 288 -23.24 -1.56 -4.27
C PHE A 288 -22.16 -2.50 -4.82
N ALA A 289 -20.98 -1.98 -5.16
CA ALA A 289 -19.84 -2.78 -5.61
C ALA A 289 -19.38 -3.79 -4.55
N VAL A 290 -19.32 -3.38 -3.28
CA VAL A 290 -18.97 -4.26 -2.15
C VAL A 290 -19.98 -5.38 -2.00
N VAL A 291 -21.29 -5.06 -2.03
CA VAL A 291 -22.36 -6.07 -1.92
C VAL A 291 -22.32 -7.04 -3.10
N LEU A 292 -22.04 -6.55 -4.31
CA LEU A 292 -21.95 -7.39 -5.49
C LEU A 292 -20.76 -8.35 -5.41
N TYR A 293 -19.60 -7.85 -4.99
CA TYR A 293 -18.41 -8.68 -4.81
C TYR A 293 -18.57 -9.70 -3.68
N SER A 294 -19.20 -9.33 -2.57
CA SER A 294 -19.37 -10.22 -1.42
C SER A 294 -20.29 -11.42 -1.71
N ARG A 295 -21.18 -11.30 -2.70
CA ARG A 295 -22.01 -12.43 -3.19
C ARG A 295 -21.22 -13.46 -3.98
N ASN A 296 -20.10 -13.09 -4.59
CA ASN A 296 -19.25 -14.01 -5.35
C ASN A 296 -17.76 -13.68 -5.18
N PRO A 297 -17.20 -13.84 -3.96
CA PRO A 297 -15.84 -13.44 -3.66
C PRO A 297 -14.83 -14.38 -4.30
N VAL A 298 -13.65 -13.83 -4.62
CA VAL A 298 -12.55 -14.63 -5.17
C VAL A 298 -11.96 -15.51 -4.08
N GLN A 299 -12.00 -16.83 -4.26
CA GLN A 299 -11.39 -17.78 -3.34
C GLN A 299 -9.93 -18.07 -3.77
N ASN A 300 -8.97 -17.76 -2.90
CA ASN A 300 -7.55 -18.02 -3.16
C ASN A 300 -7.04 -19.35 -2.63
N THR A 301 -7.73 -19.94 -1.66
CA THR A 301 -7.42 -21.28 -1.16
C THR A 301 -7.57 -22.30 -2.28
N GLN A 302 -6.50 -23.06 -2.55
CA GLN A 302 -6.66 -24.32 -3.25
C GLN A 302 -7.51 -25.24 -2.35
N PRO A 303 -8.47 -26.01 -2.88
CA PRO A 303 -9.06 -27.10 -2.13
C PRO A 303 -7.93 -28.08 -1.77
N ARG A 304 -7.84 -28.48 -0.49
CA ARG A 304 -6.90 -29.51 0.00
C ARG A 304 -7.22 -30.93 -0.52
N ASP A 305 -7.88 -31.06 -1.66
CA ASP A 305 -8.50 -32.33 -2.10
C ASP A 305 -7.63 -33.14 -3.07
N LYS A 306 -6.34 -32.80 -3.23
CA LYS A 306 -5.42 -33.58 -4.08
C LYS A 306 -4.34 -34.37 -3.35
N GLU A 307 -4.10 -34.14 -2.06
CA GLU A 307 -3.15 -34.97 -1.27
C GLU A 307 -3.81 -36.22 -0.67
N SER A 308 -5.14 -36.27 -0.55
CA SER A 308 -5.86 -37.43 -0.02
C SER A 308 -6.10 -38.56 -1.03
N LYS A 309 -5.80 -38.35 -2.33
CA LYS A 309 -5.93 -39.40 -3.37
C LYS A 309 -4.63 -40.11 -3.74
N SER A 310 -3.47 -39.64 -3.29
CA SER A 310 -2.18 -40.31 -3.53
C SER A 310 -1.74 -41.26 -2.42
N LEU A 311 -2.55 -41.42 -1.36
CA LEU A 311 -2.29 -42.34 -0.24
C LEU A 311 -3.18 -43.61 -0.29
N LEU A 312 -3.90 -43.84 -1.38
CA LEU A 312 -4.78 -44.99 -1.58
C LEU A 312 -4.53 -45.74 -2.90
N VAL A 313 -3.29 -45.76 -3.39
CA VAL A 313 -2.87 -46.65 -4.49
C VAL A 313 -1.62 -47.40 -4.08
#